data_AF-A0A2H6GZC1-F1
#
_entry.id   AF-A0A2H6GZC1-F1
#
_cell.length_a   1.000
_cell.length_b   1.000
_cell.length_c   1.000
_cell.angle_alpha   90.00
_cell.angle_beta   90.00
_cell.angle_gamma   90.00
#
_symmetry.space_group_name_H-M   'P 1'
#
loop_
_entity.id
_entity.type
_entity.pdbx_description
1 polymer ?
#
loop_
_entity_poly.entity_id
_entity_poly.type
_entity_poly.pdbx_seq_one_letter_code
_entity_poly.pdbx_strand_id
1 'polypeptide(L)'
;MIIEEYDQSLFIGRFEDYKRVETLENPNGNFSYKGLRFLFDYLDDTHDEENPYKLDVISLCCDFSEYKNVEEYLKDYDSQHTTIKDITGKEKIADLNEEELNELKSFIENEINDKTTLIKFDNDLDEGFIIAQY
;
A
#
# COMPACT_ATOMS: atom_id res chain seq x y z
N MET A 1 -23.17 -11.19 -22.57
CA MET A 1 -22.71 -11.38 -21.19
C MET A 1 -22.47 -9.99 -20.66
N ILE A 2 -23.17 -9.54 -19.61
CA ILE A 2 -22.85 -8.25 -18.99
C ILE A 2 -21.61 -8.53 -18.16
N ILE A 3 -20.45 -8.19 -18.70
CA ILE A 3 -19.26 -8.02 -17.88
C ILE A 3 -19.62 -6.81 -17.01
N GLU A 4 -19.69 -6.97 -15.68
CA GLU A 4 -19.79 -5.81 -14.80
C GLU A 4 -18.51 -4.99 -15.06
N GLU A 5 -18.62 -3.89 -15.83
CA GLU A 5 -17.58 -2.86 -15.80
C GLU A 5 -17.54 -2.36 -14.36
N TYR A 6 -16.48 -2.73 -13.63
CA TYR A 6 -16.28 -2.25 -12.28
C TYR A 6 -15.83 -0.80 -12.36
N ASP A 7 -16.75 0.14 -12.22
CA ASP A 7 -16.36 1.51 -11.98
C ASP A 7 -15.78 1.66 -10.55
N GLN A 8 -14.98 2.70 -10.35
CA GLN A 8 -14.31 2.98 -9.08
C GLN A 8 -15.29 3.06 -7.89
N SER A 9 -16.53 3.50 -8.11
CA SER A 9 -17.54 3.62 -7.04
C SER A 9 -18.03 2.24 -6.61
N LEU A 10 -18.29 1.35 -7.58
CA LEU A 10 -18.65 -0.04 -7.30
C LEU A 10 -17.50 -0.76 -6.60
N PHE A 11 -16.26 -0.57 -7.05
CA PHE A 11 -15.07 -1.14 -6.40
C PHE A 11 -15.00 -0.77 -4.91
N ILE A 12 -15.04 0.53 -4.60
CA ILE A 12 -15.00 1.01 -3.22
C ILE A 12 -16.19 0.48 -2.41
N GLY A 13 -17.40 0.50 -2.97
CA GLY A 13 -18.60 -0.02 -2.30
C GLY A 13 -18.48 -1.50 -1.92
N ARG A 14 -17.81 -2.32 -2.73
CA ARG A 14 -17.55 -3.72 -2.36
C ARG A 14 -16.61 -3.82 -1.16
N PHE A 15 -15.59 -2.98 -1.02
CA PHE A 15 -14.76 -2.98 0.18
C PHE A 15 -15.54 -2.54 1.42
N GLU A 16 -16.48 -1.60 1.28
CA GLU A 16 -17.38 -1.20 2.37
C GLU A 16 -18.28 -2.35 2.83
N ASP A 17 -18.93 -3.05 1.88
CA ASP A 17 -19.79 -4.20 2.15
C ASP A 17 -19.07 -5.29 2.97
N TYR A 18 -17.79 -5.50 2.67
CA TYR A 18 -16.93 -6.47 3.35
C TYR A 18 -16.25 -5.92 4.61
N LYS A 19 -16.52 -4.66 4.99
CA LYS A 19 -15.90 -3.96 6.14
C LYS A 19 -14.38 -3.93 6.08
N ARG A 20 -13.85 -3.74 4.87
CA ARG A 20 -12.41 -3.66 4.59
C ARG A 20 -11.91 -2.23 4.45
N VAL A 21 -12.79 -1.23 4.55
CA VAL A 21 -12.42 0.19 4.59
C VAL A 21 -12.11 0.62 6.01
N GLU A 22 -10.98 1.30 6.20
CA GLU A 22 -10.60 1.96 7.46
C GLU A 22 -11.45 3.22 7.64
N THR A 23 -12.20 3.27 8.74
CA THR A 23 -13.03 4.41 9.12
C THR A 23 -12.97 4.63 10.63
N LEU A 24 -13.57 5.72 11.12
CA LEU A 24 -13.70 5.95 12.57
C LEU A 24 -14.48 4.84 13.28
N GLU A 25 -15.44 4.20 12.59
CA GLU A 25 -16.25 3.10 13.14
C GLU A 25 -15.60 1.72 12.89
N ASN A 26 -14.63 1.64 11.98
CA ASN A 26 -13.88 0.44 11.64
C ASN A 26 -12.37 0.73 11.51
N PRO A 27 -11.65 0.89 12.64
CA PRO A 27 -10.23 1.23 12.62
C PRO A 27 -9.32 0.07 12.16
N ASN A 28 -9.87 -1.15 12.05
CA ASN A 28 -9.13 -2.33 11.60
C ASN A 28 -9.41 -2.65 10.12
N GLY A 29 -9.85 -1.65 9.34
CA GLY A 29 -9.96 -1.77 7.90
C GLY A 29 -8.59 -1.99 7.26
N ASN A 30 -8.59 -2.62 6.08
CA ASN A 30 -7.37 -2.92 5.33
C ASN A 30 -6.89 -1.73 4.50
N PHE A 31 -7.83 -0.89 4.04
CA PHE A 31 -7.52 0.21 3.12
C PHE A 31 -8.27 1.48 3.50
N SER A 32 -7.67 2.63 3.28
CA SER A 32 -8.38 3.90 3.32
C SER A 32 -9.15 4.13 2.01
N TYR A 33 -10.08 5.09 2.02
CA TYR A 33 -10.72 5.54 0.78
C TYR A 33 -9.72 6.08 -0.24
N LYS A 34 -8.61 6.69 0.20
CA LYS A 34 -7.56 7.19 -0.69
C LYS A 34 -6.84 6.01 -1.32
N GLY A 35 -6.41 5.04 -0.52
CA GLY A 35 -5.71 3.86 -1.01
C GLY A 35 -6.53 3.01 -1.97
N LEU A 36 -7.84 2.84 -1.73
CA LEU A 36 -8.70 2.12 -2.68
C LEU A 36 -8.80 2.79 -4.06
N ARG A 37 -8.63 4.11 -4.15
CA ARG A 37 -8.59 4.80 -5.44
C ARG A 37 -7.30 4.48 -6.19
N PHE A 38 -6.17 4.60 -5.51
CA PHE A 38 -4.87 4.26 -6.07
C PHE A 38 -4.75 2.78 -6.45
N LEU A 39 -5.32 1.89 -5.65
CA LEU A 39 -5.39 0.46 -5.96
C LEU A 39 -6.26 0.21 -7.19
N PHE A 40 -7.42 0.87 -7.28
CA PHE A 40 -8.28 0.78 -8.46
C PHE A 40 -7.55 1.24 -9.72
N ASP A 41 -6.94 2.44 -9.68
CA ASP A 41 -6.20 3.00 -10.81
C ASP A 41 -5.08 2.05 -11.27
N TYR A 42 -4.33 1.45 -10.33
CA TYR A 42 -3.31 0.45 -10.64
C TYR A 42 -3.89 -0.82 -11.29
N LEU A 43 -5.01 -1.34 -10.76
CA LEU A 43 -5.65 -2.53 -11.31
C LEU A 43 -6.26 -2.28 -12.70
N ASP A 44 -6.75 -1.07 -12.95
CA ASP A 44 -7.28 -0.65 -14.25
C ASP A 44 -6.15 -0.48 -15.28
N ASP A 45 -5.04 0.17 -14.88
CA ASP A 45 -3.85 0.33 -15.72
C ASP A 45 -3.17 -1.01 -16.08
N THR A 46 -3.31 -2.01 -15.20
CA THR A 46 -2.77 -3.37 -15.43
C THR A 46 -3.80 -4.34 -15.99
N HIS A 47 -5.02 -3.87 -16.27
CA HIS A 47 -6.10 -4.69 -16.79
C HIS A 47 -5.80 -5.22 -18.20
N ASP A 48 -6.08 -6.50 -18.41
CA ASP A 48 -6.01 -7.16 -19.71
C ASP A 48 -7.43 -7.50 -20.18
N GLU A 49 -7.87 -6.87 -21.28
CA GLU A 49 -9.19 -7.12 -21.88
C GLU A 49 -9.38 -8.59 -22.28
N GLU A 50 -8.30 -9.32 -22.58
CA GLU A 50 -8.35 -10.75 -22.91
C GLU A 50 -8.57 -11.63 -21.66
N ASN A 51 -8.27 -11.12 -20.46
CA ASN A 51 -8.38 -11.82 -19.18
C ASN A 51 -9.01 -10.92 -18.11
N PRO A 52 -10.33 -10.65 -18.18
CA PRO A 52 -10.98 -9.74 -17.26
C PRO A 52 -10.86 -10.23 -15.82
N TYR A 53 -10.28 -9.40 -14.95
CA TYR A 53 -10.18 -9.70 -13.53
C TYR A 53 -11.56 -9.80 -12.88
N LYS A 54 -11.75 -10.81 -12.05
CA LYS A 54 -12.93 -10.92 -11.18
C LYS A 54 -12.62 -10.28 -9.84
N LEU A 55 -13.37 -9.25 -9.47
CA LEU A 55 -13.21 -8.59 -8.18
C LEU A 55 -13.39 -9.58 -7.02
N ASP A 56 -12.29 -9.92 -6.35
CA ASP A 56 -12.24 -10.64 -5.09
C ASP A 56 -11.60 -9.76 -4.02
N VAL A 57 -12.45 -9.14 -3.20
CA VAL A 57 -12.03 -8.24 -2.10
C VAL A 57 -11.11 -8.95 -1.11
N ILE A 58 -11.34 -10.24 -0.85
CA ILE A 58 -10.54 -10.98 0.14
C ILE A 58 -9.16 -11.29 -0.44
N SER A 59 -9.09 -11.70 -1.70
CA SER A 59 -7.79 -11.89 -2.37
C SER A 59 -6.99 -10.60 -2.38
N LEU A 60 -7.61 -9.48 -2.77
CA LEU A 60 -6.92 -8.18 -2.80
C LEU A 60 -6.41 -7.74 -1.42
N CYS A 61 -7.15 -8.02 -0.34
CA CYS A 61 -6.66 -7.78 1.02
C CYS A 61 -5.51 -8.71 1.45
N CYS A 62 -5.33 -9.86 0.80
CA CYS A 62 -4.18 -10.74 1.00
C CYS A 62 -2.99 -10.34 0.12
N ASP A 63 -3.28 -9.88 -1.09
CA ASP A 63 -2.27 -9.56 -2.11
C ASP A 63 -1.68 -8.17 -1.91
N PHE A 64 -2.42 -7.23 -1.29
CA PHE A 64 -1.99 -5.85 -1.09
C PHE A 64 -2.13 -5.40 0.35
N SER A 65 -1.29 -4.46 0.76
CA SER A 65 -1.39 -3.80 2.07
C SER A 65 -1.06 -2.32 1.97
N GLU A 66 -1.84 -1.50 2.67
CA GLU A 66 -1.69 -0.06 2.74
C GLU A 66 -0.92 0.35 4.01
N TYR A 67 0.00 1.29 3.84
CA TYR A 67 0.80 1.88 4.90
C TYR A 67 0.67 3.40 4.84
N LYS A 68 0.48 4.04 6.00
CA LYS A 68 0.39 5.50 6.13
C LYS A 68 1.73 6.17 5.93
N ASN A 69 2.82 5.49 6.28
CA ASN A 69 4.19 5.96 6.14
C ASN A 69 5.20 4.83 6.37
N VAL A 70 6.47 5.16 6.17
CA VAL A 70 7.61 4.26 6.38
C VAL A 70 7.70 3.71 7.81
N GLU A 71 7.31 4.47 8.82
CA GLU A 71 7.34 3.99 10.22
C GLU A 71 6.36 2.83 10.45
N GLU A 72 5.16 2.93 9.87
CA GLU A 72 4.17 1.86 9.94
C GLU A 72 4.64 0.62 9.19
N TYR A 73 5.16 0.80 7.97
CA TYR A 73 5.72 -0.30 7.19
C TYR A 73 6.85 -1.04 7.92
N LEU A 74 7.78 -0.30 8.53
CA LEU A 74 8.89 -0.92 9.25
C LEU A 74 8.43 -1.69 10.49
N LYS A 75 7.28 -1.37 11.11
CA LYS A 75 6.76 -2.18 12.23
C LYS A 75 6.38 -3.59 11.81
N ASP A 76 5.88 -3.76 10.59
CA ASP A 76 5.48 -5.06 10.06
C ASP A 76 6.67 -5.87 9.53
N TYR A 77 7.69 -5.19 9.01
CA TYR A 77 8.82 -5.85 8.35
C TYR A 77 10.21 -5.61 8.99
N ASP A 78 10.28 -5.12 10.23
CA ASP A 78 11.53 -4.86 10.97
C ASP A 78 12.48 -6.09 11.00
N SER A 79 11.91 -7.29 10.92
CA SER A 79 12.65 -8.56 10.94
C SER A 79 13.12 -9.07 9.57
N GLN A 80 12.64 -8.48 8.47
CA GLN A 80 12.87 -8.96 7.10
C GLN A 80 13.70 -8.00 6.24
N HIS A 81 13.92 -6.77 6.70
CA HIS A 81 14.69 -5.74 5.99
C HIS A 81 15.97 -5.34 6.70
N THR A 82 16.83 -4.66 5.94
CA THR A 82 17.97 -3.92 6.47
C THR A 82 17.45 -2.93 7.50
N THR A 83 17.89 -3.04 8.76
CA THR A 83 17.27 -2.30 9.87
C THR A 83 17.55 -0.81 9.72
N ILE A 84 16.73 0.04 10.36
CA ILE A 84 16.99 1.49 10.45
C ILE A 84 18.44 1.75 10.87
N LYS A 85 18.96 0.93 11.79
CA LYS A 85 20.33 0.99 12.29
C LYS A 85 21.38 0.67 11.22
N ASP A 86 21.10 -0.26 10.31
CA ASP A 86 22.04 -0.62 9.25
C ASP A 86 22.17 0.51 8.21
N ILE A 87 21.12 1.30 8.03
CA ILE A 87 21.07 2.40 7.06
C ILE A 87 21.59 3.71 7.67
N THR A 88 21.11 4.04 8.88
CA THR A 88 21.30 5.36 9.51
C THR A 88 22.20 5.33 10.74
N GLY A 89 22.53 4.14 11.25
CA GLY A 89 23.22 3.97 12.53
C GLY A 89 22.36 4.23 13.78
N LYS A 90 21.09 4.65 13.64
CA LYS A 90 20.19 4.95 14.77
C LYS A 90 19.22 3.81 15.06
N GLU A 91 18.69 3.78 16.28
CA GLU A 91 17.72 2.76 16.70
C GLU A 91 16.27 3.13 16.38
N LYS A 92 15.96 4.41 16.18
CA LYS A 92 14.60 4.91 15.98
C LYS A 92 14.54 5.99 14.92
N ILE A 93 13.44 6.02 14.17
CA ILE A 93 13.14 7.08 13.20
C ILE A 93 13.08 8.46 13.86
N ALA A 94 12.55 8.53 15.09
CA ALA A 94 12.44 9.78 15.86
C ALA A 94 13.79 10.46 16.17
N ASP A 95 14.90 9.72 16.09
CA ASP A 95 16.25 10.23 16.33
C ASP A 95 16.98 10.64 15.03
N LEU A 96 16.30 10.53 13.89
CA LEU A 96 16.80 10.93 12.57
C LEU A 96 16.53 12.41 12.35
N ASN A 97 17.50 13.08 11.72
CA ASN A 97 17.27 14.37 11.09
C ASN A 97 16.58 14.19 9.73
N GLU A 98 16.17 15.29 9.10
CA GLU A 98 15.44 15.28 7.83
C GLU A 98 16.25 14.65 6.68
N GLU A 99 17.56 14.87 6.63
CA GLU A 99 18.45 14.28 5.61
C GLU A 99 18.54 12.76 5.77
N GLU A 100 18.80 12.28 7.00
CA GLU A 100 18.84 10.85 7.34
C GLU A 100 17.49 10.15 7.05
N LEU A 101 16.37 10.82 7.33
CA LEU A 101 15.03 10.30 7.05
C LEU A 101 14.78 10.17 5.53
N ASN A 102 15.23 11.14 4.75
CA ASN A 102 15.07 11.12 3.29
C ASN A 102 15.95 10.04 2.64
N GLU A 103 17.16 9.83 3.15
CA GLU A 103 18.01 8.70 2.73
C GLU A 103 17.35 7.35 3.03
N LEU A 104 16.80 7.20 4.23
CA LEU A 104 16.07 5.99 4.63
C LEU A 104 14.85 5.72 3.72
N LYS A 105 14.03 6.74 3.46
CA LYS A 105 12.88 6.63 2.55
C LYS A 105 13.29 6.20 1.15
N SER A 106 14.33 6.84 0.60
CA SER A 106 14.85 6.52 -0.73
C SER A 106 15.36 5.08 -0.81
N PHE A 107 16.04 4.60 0.24
CA PHE A 107 16.49 3.22 0.31
C PHE A 107 15.32 2.24 0.33
N ILE A 108 14.33 2.47 1.20
CA ILE A 108 13.15 1.61 1.34
C ILE A 108 12.33 1.59 0.05
N GLU A 109 12.14 2.74 -0.59
CA GLU A 109 11.46 2.83 -1.88
C GLU A 109 12.14 1.93 -2.94
N ASN A 110 13.46 1.99 -3.04
CA ASN A 110 14.21 1.13 -3.96
C ASN A 110 14.07 -0.34 -3.58
N GLU A 111 14.19 -0.67 -2.29
CA GLU A 111 14.09 -2.05 -1.83
C GLU A 111 12.71 -2.66 -2.08
N ILE A 112 11.63 -1.91 -1.86
CA ILE A 112 10.27 -2.35 -2.14
C ILE A 112 10.11 -2.55 -3.65
N ASN A 113 10.50 -1.57 -4.48
CA ASN A 113 10.37 -1.67 -5.94
C ASN A 113 11.17 -2.84 -6.55
N ASP A 114 12.32 -3.18 -5.96
CA ASP A 114 13.16 -4.28 -6.43
C ASP A 114 12.52 -5.66 -6.16
N LYS A 115 11.69 -5.76 -5.13
CA LYS A 115 11.15 -7.03 -4.65
C LYS A 115 9.66 -7.20 -4.94
N THR A 116 8.89 -6.11 -5.03
CA THR A 116 7.44 -6.12 -5.19
C THR A 116 6.92 -4.86 -5.91
N THR A 117 5.60 -4.75 -6.04
CA THR A 117 4.92 -3.56 -6.56
C THR A 117 4.74 -2.53 -5.46
N LEU A 118 5.11 -1.28 -5.74
CA LEU A 118 4.86 -0.12 -4.89
C LEU A 118 3.91 0.87 -5.60
N ILE A 119 2.83 1.23 -4.94
CA ILE A 119 1.84 2.21 -5.41
C ILE A 119 1.86 3.39 -4.44
N LYS A 120 2.49 4.50 -4.83
CA LYS A 120 2.60 5.70 -3.99
C LYS A 120 1.39 6.61 -4.16
N PHE A 121 0.93 7.23 -3.07
CA PHE A 121 -0.21 8.16 -3.14
C PHE A 121 0.19 9.58 -3.54
N ASP A 122 1.49 9.89 -3.51
CA ASP A 122 2.10 11.11 -4.03
C ASP A 122 3.55 10.78 -4.49
N ASN A 123 4.39 11.80 -4.66
CA ASN A 123 5.77 11.68 -5.12
C ASN A 123 6.68 10.94 -4.11
N ASP A 124 6.31 10.93 -2.83
CA ASP A 124 7.06 10.31 -1.74
C ASP A 124 6.19 9.30 -0.94
N LEU A 125 6.75 8.81 0.18
CA LEU A 125 6.13 7.81 1.06
C LEU A 125 5.42 8.42 2.29
N ASP A 126 5.25 9.75 2.36
CA ASP A 126 4.65 10.42 3.52
C ASP A 126 3.13 10.47 3.47
N GLU A 127 2.59 10.47 2.25
CA GLU A 127 1.15 10.59 1.99
C GLU A 127 0.41 9.25 1.97
N GLY A 128 1.12 8.17 2.29
CA GLY A 128 0.68 6.79 2.23
C GLY A 128 1.08 6.08 0.94
N PHE A 129 1.15 4.75 1.01
CA PHE A 129 1.47 3.89 -0.13
C PHE A 129 0.90 2.49 0.06
N ILE A 130 0.75 1.75 -1.04
CA ILE A 130 0.37 0.34 -1.05
C ILE A 130 1.52 -0.48 -1.59
N ILE A 131 1.75 -1.66 -1.00
CA ILE A 131 2.66 -2.67 -1.56
C ILE A 131 1.89 -3.95 -1.87
N ALA A 132 2.38 -4.70 -2.86
CA ALA A 132 1.98 -6.09 -3.02
C ALA A 132 2.76 -6.99 -2.03
N GLN A 133 2.08 -7.97 -1.44
CA GLN A 133 2.63 -8.92 -0.49
C GLN A 133 3.52 -9.96 -1.20
N TYR A 134 4.49 -10.50 -0.45
CA TYR A 134 5.48 -11.51 -0.91
C TYR A 134 4.97 -12.95 -0.83
#